data_AF-A0A0M9GGE7-F1
#
_entry.id   AF-A0A0M9GGE7-F1
#
_cell.length_a   1.000
_cell.length_b   1.000
_cell.length_c   1.000
_cell.angle_alpha   90.00
_cell.angle_beta   90.00
_cell.angle_gamma   90.00
#
_symmetry.space_group_name_H-M   'P 1'
#
loop_
_entity.id
_entity.type
_entity.pdbx_description
1 polymer ?
#
loop_
_entity_poly.entity_id
_entity_poly.type
_entity_poly.pdbx_seq_one_letter_code
_entity_poly.pdbx_strand_id
1 'polypeptide(L)' 'MAMRIVYQRPGEPVAVMTPCDCGLTIEDIARKDVPKGVAFWIVQESVVPVDPEERLSWSLSVEQLGSPSGVGGN' A
#
# COMPACT_ATOMS: atom_id res chain seq x y z
N MET A 1 9.13 -3.74 -14.04
CA MET A 1 8.86 -2.85 -12.90
C MET A 1 7.61 -3.38 -12.23
N ALA A 2 7.67 -3.73 -10.94
CA ALA A 2 6.53 -4.25 -10.20
C ALA A 2 5.91 -3.14 -9.33
N MET A 3 4.58 -3.04 -9.35
CA MET A 3 3.83 -2.13 -8.49
C MET A 3 3.38 -2.87 -7.23
N ARG A 4 3.39 -2.17 -6.09
CA ARG A 4 2.95 -2.67 -4.80
C ARG A 4 1.84 -1.78 -4.26
N ILE A 5 0.90 -2.39 -3.54
CA ILE A 5 -0.13 -1.66 -2.80
C ILE A 5 0.36 -1.54 -1.36
N VAL A 6 0.44 -0.33 -0.84
CA VAL A 6 0.85 -0.08 0.55
C VAL A 6 -0.26 0.64 1.29
N TYR A 7 -0.51 0.20 2.52
CA TYR A 7 -1.46 0.83 3.41
C TYR A 7 -0.99 0.68 4.86
N GLN A 8 -1.47 1.55 5.73
CA GLN A 8 -1.12 1.53 7.14
C GLN A 8 -2.38 1.70 7.97
N ARG A 9 -2.58 0.81 8.94
CA ARG A 9 -3.67 0.96 9.91
C ARG A 9 -3.17 1.77 11.11
N PRO A 10 -4.05 2.47 11.83
CA PRO A 10 -3.66 3.20 13.04
C PRO A 10 -2.97 2.27 14.04
N GLY A 11 -1.72 2.57 14.39
CA GLY A 11 -0.93 1.79 15.35
C GLY A 11 -0.32 0.50 14.83
N GLU A 12 -0.46 0.18 13.54
CA GLU A 12 0.19 -0.97 12.90
C GLU A 12 1.35 -0.52 11.98
N PRO A 13 2.36 -1.38 11.74
CA PRO A 13 3.36 -1.12 10.72
C PRO A 13 2.75 -1.10 9.32
N VAL A 14 3.49 -0.58 8.35
CA VAL A 14 3.05 -0.50 6.96
C VAL A 14 2.88 -1.90 6.38
N ALA A 15 1.68 -2.18 5.88
CA ALA A 15 1.39 -3.39 5.13
C ALA A 15 1.75 -3.19 3.66
N VAL A 16 2.44 -4.16 3.08
CA VAL A 16 2.82 -4.19 1.66
C VAL A 16 2.16 -5.40 1.02
N MET A 17 1.35 -5.15 0.00
CA MET A 17 0.67 -6.18 -0.77
C MET A 17 1.24 -6.27 -2.19
N THR A 18 1.44 -7.50 -2.63
CA THR A 18 1.76 -7.81 -4.03
C THR A 18 0.45 -8.11 -4.76
N PRO A 19 0.09 -7.36 -5.81
CA PRO A 19 -1.11 -7.67 -6.58
C PRO A 19 -0.99 -9.03 -7.25
N CYS A 20 -2.11 -9.76 -7.31
CA CYS A 20 -2.21 -11.04 -8.02
C CYS A 20 -2.57 -10.80 -9.49
N ASP A 21 -2.05 -11.63 -10.39
CA ASP A 21 -2.41 -11.61 -11.81
C ASP A 21 -3.73 -12.38 -12.03
N CYS A 22 -4.84 -11.77 -11.60
CA CYS A 22 -6.17 -12.41 -11.59
C CYS A 22 -7.18 -11.74 -12.53
N GLY A 23 -6.71 -10.92 -13.47
CA GLY A 23 -7.56 -10.17 -14.41
C GLY A 23 -8.22 -8.93 -13.81
N LEU A 24 -7.91 -8.58 -12.56
CA LEU A 24 -8.31 -7.32 -11.93
C LEU A 24 -7.21 -6.27 -12.08
N THR A 25 -7.61 -5.00 -12.10
CA THR A 25 -6.64 -3.89 -12.00
C THR A 25 -6.06 -3.84 -10.59
N ILE A 26 -4.87 -3.27 -10.45
CA ILE A 26 -4.24 -3.07 -9.13
C ILE A 26 -5.11 -2.20 -8.20
N GLU A 27 -5.86 -1.25 -8.77
CA GLU A 27 -6.80 -0.40 -8.03
C GLU A 27 -8.00 -1.19 -7.51
N ASP A 28 -8.54 -2.11 -8.31
CA ASP A 28 -9.63 -3.00 -7.89
C ASP A 28 -9.17 -3.96 -6.79
N ILE A 29 -7.98 -4.53 -6.93
CA ILE A 29 -7.35 -5.38 -5.91
C ILE A 29 -7.18 -4.58 -4.62
N ALA A 30 -6.63 -3.37 -4.70
CA ALA A 30 -6.45 -2.52 -3.54
C ALA A 30 -7.78 -2.18 -2.85
N ARG A 31 -8.81 -1.79 -3.62
CA ARG A 31 -10.13 -1.47 -3.05
C ARG A 31 -10.79 -2.66 -2.36
N LYS A 32 -10.59 -3.87 -2.88
CA LYS A 32 -11.15 -5.12 -2.35
C LYS A 32 -10.42 -5.61 -1.10
N ASP A 33 -9.08 -5.63 -1.15
CA ASP A 33 -8.26 -6.29 -0.13
C ASP A 33 -7.79 -5.34 0.98
N VAL A 34 -7.74 -4.03 0.73
CA VAL A 34 -7.47 -3.04 1.76
C VAL A 34 -8.71 -2.89 2.65
N PRO A 35 -8.57 -2.88 3.99
CA PRO A 35 -9.70 -2.76 4.89
C PRO A 35 -10.53 -1.50 4.66
N LYS A 36 -11.83 -1.60 4.94
CA LYS A 36 -12.77 -0.49 4.75
C LYS A 36 -12.35 0.77 5.50
N GLY A 37 -12.30 1.89 4.80
CA GLY A 37 -11.96 3.19 5.39
C GLY A 37 -10.45 3.41 5.58
N VAL A 38 -9.60 2.47 5.15
CA VAL A 38 -8.14 2.63 5.17
C VAL A 38 -7.66 3.16 3.83
N ALA A 39 -6.89 4.24 3.84
CA ALA A 39 -6.28 4.79 2.65
C ALA A 39 -5.12 3.91 2.16
N PHE A 40 -4.98 3.79 0.84
CA PHE A 40 -3.89 3.03 0.22
C PHE A 40 -3.19 3.85 -0.86
N TRP A 41 -1.94 3.47 -1.11
CA TRP A 41 -1.10 4.02 -2.17
C TRP A 41 -0.61 2.89 -3.06
N ILE A 42 -0.55 3.16 -4.36
CA ILE A 42 0.10 2.29 -5.33
C ILE A 42 1.48 2.88 -5.61
N VAL A 43 2.52 2.17 -5.20
CA VAL A 43 3.92 2.61 -5.30
C VAL A 43 4.74 1.61 -6.09
N GLN A 44 5.87 2.06 -6.64
CA GLN A 44 6.83 1.13 -7.22
C GLN A 44 7.47 0.28 -6.12
N GLU A 45 7.82 -0.96 -6.43
CA GLU A 45 8.53 -1.86 -5.51
C GLU A 45 9.81 -1.24 -4.94
N SER A 46 10.52 -0.41 -5.72
CA SER A 46 11.73 0.28 -5.28
C SER A 46 11.51 1.34 -4.20
N VAL A 47 10.27 1.76 -3.96
CA VAL A 47 9.92 2.68 -2.86
C VAL A 47 9.84 1.92 -1.53
N VAL A 48 9.59 0.61 -1.57
CA VAL A 48 9.44 -0.21 -0.37
C VAL A 48 10.82 -0.51 0.23
N PRO A 49 11.06 -0.19 1.50
CA PRO A 49 12.33 -0.49 2.16
C PRO A 49 12.63 -1.99 2.15
N VAL A 50 13.79 -2.34 1.62
CA VAL A 50 14.28 -3.73 1.57
C VAL A 50 14.89 -4.13 2.91
N ASP A 51 15.47 -3.17 3.64
CA ASP A 51 16.02 -3.39 4.96
C ASP A 51 14.93 -3.62 6.02
N PRO A 52 15.03 -4.65 6.88
CA PRO A 52 14.02 -4.96 7.88
C PRO A 52 13.89 -3.92 8.99
N GLU A 53 14.96 -3.25 9.41
CA GLU A 53 14.92 -2.21 10.44
C GLU A 53 14.24 -0.95 9.88
N GLU A 54 14.56 -0.57 8.65
CA GLU A 54 13.89 0.52 7.95
C GLU A 54 12.40 0.21 7.73
N ARG A 55 12.05 -1.03 7.37
CA ARG A 55 10.66 -1.43 7.13
C ARG A 55 9.79 -1.38 8.39
N LEU A 56 10.36 -1.67 9.56
CA LEU A 56 9.64 -1.59 10.83
C LEU A 56 9.37 -0.13 11.26
N SER A 57 10.29 0.77 10.91
CA SER A 57 10.20 2.20 11.26
C SER A 57 9.54 3.04 10.16
N TRP A 58 9.24 2.45 9.01
CA TRP A 58 8.60 3.12 7.89
C TRP A 58 7.14 3.46 8.22
N SER A 59 6.71 4.66 7.84
CA SER A 59 5.34 5.13 7.97
C SER A 59 4.85 5.71 6.64
N LEU A 60 3.56 5.55 6.36
CA LEU A 60 2.95 6.15 5.17
C LEU A 60 2.48 7.56 5.54
N SER A 61 3.09 8.56 4.90
CA SER A 61 2.72 9.96 5.08
C SER A 61 2.35 10.59 3.74
N VAL A 62 1.30 11.41 3.72
CA VAL A 62 0.89 12.19 2.52
C VAL A 62 2.04 13.08 2.04
N GLU A 63 2.90 13.54 2.94
CA GLU A 63 4.10 14.32 2.59
C GLU A 63 5.14 13.52 1.81
N GLN A 64 5.25 12.20 2.06
CA GLN A 64 6.25 11.34 1.41
C GLN A 64 5.74 10.74 0.10
N LEU A 65 4.47 10.37 0.05
CA LEU A 65 3.88 9.62 -1.07
C LEU A 65 2.83 10.39 -1.86
N GLY A 66 2.47 11.59 -1.43
CA GLY A 66 1.38 12.38 -1.99
C GLY A 66 0.00 11.88 -1.56
N SER A 67 -1.02 12.32 -2.29
CA SER A 67 -2.41 11.92 -2.04
C SER A 67 -2.60 10.41 -2.22
N PRO A 68 -3.45 9.77 -1.40
CA PRO A 68 -3.73 8.34 -1.53
C PRO A 68 -4.35 8.02 -2.89
N SER A 69 -4.01 6.85 -3.43
CA SER A 69 -4.60 6.33 -4.67
C SER A 69 -6.07 5.96 -4.48
N GLY A 70 -6.49 5.66 -3.25
CA GLY A 70 -7.88 5.40 -2.91
C GLY A 70 -8.08 5.00 -1.45
N VAL A 71 -9.29 4.53 -1.15
CA VAL A 71 -9.68 4.01 0.16
C VAL A 71 -10.26 2.60 -0.04
N GLY A 72 -9.91 1.68 0.85
CA GLY A 72 -10.40 0.30 0.84
C GLY A 72 -11.87 0.16 1.22
N GLY A 73 -12.45 -0.99 0.89
CA GLY A 73 -13.80 -1.40 1.29
C GLY A 73 -14.89 -1.15 0.25
N ASN A 74 -14.60 -1.41 -1.04
CA ASN A 74 -15.60 -1.46 -2.11
C ASN A 74 -16.49 -2.71 -1.98
#